data_AF-A0A954GF48-F1
#
_entry.id   AF-A0A954GF48-F1
#
_cell.length_a   1.000
_cell.length_b   1.000
_cell.length_c   1.000
_cell.angle_alpha   90.00
_cell.angle_beta   90.00
_cell.angle_gamma   90.00
#
_symmetry.space_group_name_H-M   'P 1'
#
loop_
_entity.id
_entity.type
_entity.pdbx_description
1 polymer ?
#
loop_
_entity_poly.entity_id
_entity_poly.type
_entity_poly.pdbx_seq_one_letter_code
_entity_poly.pdbx_strand_id
1 'polypeptide(L)'
;MHKQLPVHKYYSAHFWPHPYVCQDRALVESVNHTQIENGWITATTFYDYHFDPETHELNTAGRRHLSWLLTSVPKEYRNPYVTSTFDPVATQTRVSSVETSIAGLLGSEQMVPVALRVATPLWRNATVVESTMRAYADNMPSPTIQYQAVTAD
;
A
#
# COMPACT_ATOMS: atom_id res chain seq x y z
N MET A 1 5.97 -14.30 -68.47
CA MET A 1 5.23 -14.95 -67.38
C MET A 1 6.12 -14.88 -66.12
N HIS A 2 5.90 -13.89 -65.25
CA HIS A 2 6.75 -13.71 -64.06
C HIS A 2 6.31 -14.70 -62.97
N LYS A 3 7.15 -15.70 -62.67
CA LYS A 3 6.94 -16.61 -61.53
C LYS A 3 7.23 -15.84 -60.24
N GLN A 4 6.21 -15.56 -59.44
CA GLN A 4 6.41 -15.18 -58.05
C GLN A 4 7.09 -16.36 -57.33
N LEU A 5 8.25 -16.10 -56.72
CA LEU A 5 8.84 -17.04 -55.77
C LEU A 5 7.89 -17.21 -54.58
N PRO A 6 7.76 -18.41 -53.99
CA PRO A 6 6.94 -18.60 -52.80
C PRO A 6 7.57 -17.80 -51.66
N VAL A 7 7.05 -16.60 -51.43
CA VAL A 7 7.38 -15.79 -50.25
C VAL A 7 6.47 -16.27 -49.13
N HIS A 8 7.04 -16.51 -47.94
CA HIS A 8 6.26 -16.89 -46.76
C HIS A 8 5.26 -15.78 -46.42
N LYS A 9 4.02 -15.92 -46.92
CA LYS A 9 2.92 -14.96 -46.74
C LYS A 9 2.58 -14.71 -45.27
N TYR A 10 2.96 -15.65 -44.40
CA TYR A 10 2.83 -15.58 -42.94
C TYR A 10 4.20 -15.77 -42.27
N TYR A 11 5.16 -14.88 -42.58
CA TYR A 11 6.54 -14.94 -42.08
C TYR A 11 6.62 -15.08 -40.55
N SER A 12 5.78 -14.38 -39.80
CA SER A 12 5.83 -14.36 -38.32
C SER A 12 5.26 -15.60 -37.63
N ALA A 13 4.35 -16.36 -38.26
CA ALA A 13 3.80 -17.59 -37.67
C ALA A 13 4.81 -18.74 -37.64
N HIS A 14 5.78 -18.74 -38.56
CA HIS A 14 6.81 -19.78 -38.64
C HIS A 14 7.88 -19.65 -37.54
N PHE A 15 8.12 -18.42 -37.05
CA PHE A 15 9.13 -18.15 -36.02
C PHE A 15 8.56 -18.08 -34.61
N TRP A 16 7.31 -18.50 -34.41
CA TRP A 16 6.70 -18.58 -33.08
C TRP A 16 7.63 -19.32 -32.11
N PRO A 17 7.95 -18.72 -30.95
CA PRO A 17 7.29 -17.58 -30.33
C PRO A 17 7.92 -16.20 -30.60
N HIS A 18 8.99 -16.11 -31.41
CA HIS A 18 9.60 -14.83 -31.77
C HIS A 18 8.93 -14.19 -33.00
N PRO A 19 8.73 -12.85 -33.02
CA PRO A 19 9.18 -11.87 -32.02
C PRO A 19 8.18 -11.62 -30.87
N TYR A 20 7.00 -12.26 -30.89
CA TYR A 20 5.88 -11.99 -29.98
C TYR A 20 6.25 -12.10 -28.50
N VAL A 21 7.05 -13.11 -28.15
CA VAL A 21 7.51 -13.32 -26.77
C VAL A 21 8.26 -12.12 -26.18
N CYS A 22 8.94 -11.32 -27.00
CA CYS A 22 9.63 -10.13 -26.52
C CYS A 22 8.62 -9.04 -26.10
N GLN A 23 7.55 -8.87 -26.88
CA GLN A 23 6.49 -7.90 -26.58
C GLN A 23 5.67 -8.36 -25.37
N ASP A 24 5.33 -9.64 -25.30
CA ASP A 24 4.59 -10.21 -24.17
C ASP A 24 5.37 -10.09 -22.86
N ARG A 25 6.69 -10.35 -22.88
CA ARG A 25 7.56 -10.14 -21.71
C ARG A 25 7.59 -8.67 -21.28
N ALA A 26 7.80 -7.75 -22.21
CA ALA A 26 7.80 -6.32 -21.91
C ALA A 26 6.47 -5.86 -21.30
N LEU A 27 5.34 -6.37 -21.81
CA LEU A 27 4.03 -6.09 -21.25
C LEU A 27 3.91 -6.58 -19.80
N VAL A 28 4.26 -7.84 -19.54
CA VAL A 28 4.21 -8.41 -18.17
C VAL A 28 5.14 -7.67 -17.23
N GLU A 29 6.36 -7.36 -17.66
CA GLU A 29 7.34 -6.59 -16.89
C GLU A 29 6.82 -5.20 -16.55
N SER A 30 6.20 -4.49 -17.52
CA SER A 30 5.63 -3.17 -17.28
C SER A 30 4.50 -3.20 -16.24
N VAL A 31 3.60 -4.19 -16.31
CA VAL A 31 2.52 -4.36 -15.33
C VAL A 31 3.10 -4.63 -13.95
N ASN A 32 4.10 -5.51 -13.85
CA ASN A 32 4.76 -5.82 -12.60
C ASN A 32 5.45 -4.58 -12.00
N HIS A 33 6.13 -3.79 -12.82
CA HIS A 33 6.77 -2.55 -12.38
C HIS A 33 5.75 -1.57 -11.80
N THR A 34 4.65 -1.33 -12.50
CA THR A 34 3.56 -0.46 -12.01
C THR A 34 2.94 -0.99 -10.71
N GLN A 35 2.79 -2.30 -10.56
CA GLN A 35 2.29 -2.89 -9.31
C GLN A 35 3.27 -2.68 -8.15
N ILE A 36 4.57 -2.86 -8.38
CA ILE A 36 5.63 -2.63 -7.39
C ILE A 36 5.64 -1.16 -6.97
N GLU A 37 5.62 -0.23 -7.92
CA GLU A 37 5.58 1.20 -7.65
C GLU A 37 4.36 1.58 -6.80
N ASN A 38 3.15 1.15 -7.21
CA ASN A 38 1.93 1.42 -6.47
C ASN A 38 1.93 0.79 -5.06
N GLY A 39 2.53 -0.39 -4.93
CA GLY A 39 2.74 -1.07 -3.66
C GLY A 39 3.61 -0.24 -2.73
N TRP A 40 4.74 0.28 -3.24
CA TRP A 40 5.63 1.14 -2.48
C TRP A 40 4.98 2.47 -2.09
N ILE A 41 4.32 3.17 -3.01
CA ILE A 41 3.62 4.42 -2.69
C ILE A 41 2.60 4.16 -1.58
N THR A 42 1.85 3.05 -1.65
CA THR A 42 0.90 2.65 -0.60
C THR A 42 1.58 2.34 0.72
N ALA A 43 2.69 1.60 0.70
CA ALA A 43 3.45 1.23 1.89
C ALA A 43 4.11 2.44 2.57
N THR A 44 4.51 3.48 1.82
CA THR A 44 5.11 4.71 2.36
C THR A 44 4.10 5.84 2.55
N THR A 45 2.80 5.54 2.48
CA THR A 45 1.72 6.49 2.75
C THR A 45 1.38 6.53 4.25
N PHE A 46 1.45 7.73 4.82
CA PHE A 46 1.02 8.08 6.16
C PHE A 46 -0.48 8.40 6.16
N TYR A 47 -1.27 7.42 6.60
CA TYR A 47 -2.71 7.53 6.85
C TYR A 47 -3.04 8.15 8.21
N ASP A 48 -4.33 8.43 8.45
CA ASP A 48 -4.87 9.04 9.67
C ASP A 48 -4.35 8.43 10.98
N TYR A 49 -4.23 7.10 11.05
CA TYR A 49 -3.80 6.40 12.26
C TYR A 49 -2.31 6.59 12.60
N HIS A 50 -1.52 7.24 11.74
CA HIS A 50 -0.16 7.65 12.04
C HIS A 50 -0.07 9.01 12.74
N PHE A 51 -1.19 9.73 12.79
CA PHE A 51 -1.26 11.06 13.39
C PHE A 51 -2.12 11.04 14.65
N ASP A 52 -1.88 12.01 15.51
CA ASP A 52 -2.81 12.35 16.58
C ASP A 52 -4.05 13.05 15.98
N PRO A 53 -5.28 12.63 16.36
CA PRO A 53 -6.50 13.19 15.79
C PRO A 53 -6.74 14.66 16.21
N GLU A 54 -6.20 15.12 17.33
CA GLU A 54 -6.39 16.47 17.85
C GLU A 54 -5.25 17.41 17.41
N THR A 55 -4.00 16.96 17.50
CA THR A 55 -2.84 17.82 17.20
C THR A 55 -2.33 17.70 15.77
N HIS A 56 -2.70 16.62 15.06
CA HIS A 56 -2.17 16.27 13.74
C HIS A 56 -0.65 16.03 13.70
N GLU A 57 -0.02 15.86 14.87
CA GLU A 57 1.37 15.47 14.96
C GLU A 57 1.56 13.97 14.78
N LEU A 58 2.74 13.54 14.33
CA LEU A 58 3.06 12.11 14.25
C LEU A 58 2.99 11.46 15.63
N ASN A 59 2.12 10.45 15.75
CA ASN A 59 2.00 9.63 16.94
C ASN A 59 3.10 8.56 16.98
N THR A 60 3.08 7.67 17.98
CA THR A 60 4.08 6.60 18.12
C THR A 60 4.12 5.65 16.92
N ALA A 61 2.98 5.32 16.31
CA ALA A 61 2.95 4.49 15.11
C ALA A 61 3.56 5.23 13.92
N GLY A 62 3.20 6.51 13.73
CA GLY A 62 3.76 7.37 12.69
C GLY A 62 5.27 7.52 12.79
N ARG A 63 5.80 7.77 14.00
CA ARG A 63 7.26 7.87 14.24
C ARG A 63 8.00 6.58 13.93
N ARG A 64 7.43 5.43 14.31
CA ARG A 64 8.01 4.11 13.97
C ARG A 64 7.96 3.85 12.47
N HIS A 65 6.87 4.21 11.81
CA HIS A 65 6.72 4.08 10.38
C HIS A 65 7.75 4.93 9.63
N LEU A 66 7.96 6.18 10.07
CA LEU A 66 8.99 7.06 9.53
C LEU A 66 10.41 6.49 9.74
N SER A 67 10.70 5.95 10.93
CA SER A 67 11.99 5.29 11.19
C SER A 67 12.22 4.09 10.26
N TRP A 68 11.20 3.25 10.05
CA TRP A 68 11.26 2.15 9.08
C TRP A 68 11.48 2.66 7.66
N LEU A 69 10.75 3.69 7.24
CA LEU A 69 10.90 4.30 5.92
C LEU A 69 12.35 4.76 5.68
N LEU A 70 12.93 5.47 6.65
CA LEU A 70 14.26 6.05 6.49
C LEU A 70 15.41 5.02 6.57
N THR A 71 15.21 3.92 7.29
CA THR A 71 16.26 2.92 7.53
C THR A 71 16.19 1.71 6.60
N SER A 72 14.98 1.22 6.32
CA SER A 72 14.75 -0.11 5.75
C SER A 72 14.23 -0.05 4.31
N VAL A 73 13.56 1.02 3.90
CA VAL A 73 13.01 1.15 2.53
C VAL A 73 14.15 1.46 1.54
N PRO A 74 14.17 0.82 0.35
CA PRO A 74 15.13 1.13 -0.71
C PRO A 74 15.13 2.62 -1.07
N LYS A 75 16.27 3.16 -1.49
CA LYS A 75 16.46 4.61 -1.66
C LYS A 75 15.50 5.20 -2.70
N GLU A 76 15.24 4.46 -3.76
CA GLU A 76 14.34 4.80 -4.86
C GLU A 76 12.86 4.91 -4.44
N TYR A 77 12.47 4.29 -3.32
CA TYR A 77 11.10 4.31 -2.80
C TYR A 77 10.97 5.10 -1.49
N ARG A 78 12.03 5.76 -1.05
CA ARG A 78 12.10 6.47 0.23
C ARG A 78 11.43 7.85 0.19
N ASN A 79 10.26 7.92 -0.42
CA ASN A 79 9.43 9.12 -0.48
C ASN A 79 8.22 8.93 0.45
N PRO A 80 8.11 9.75 1.51
CA PRO A 80 6.93 9.76 2.36
C PRO A 80 5.75 10.43 1.65
N TYR A 81 4.60 9.77 1.65
CA TYR A 81 3.34 10.33 1.19
C TYR A 81 2.43 10.61 2.38
N VAL A 82 1.73 11.75 2.40
CA VAL A 82 0.75 12.07 3.45
C VAL A 82 -0.64 12.08 2.84
N THR A 83 -1.59 11.41 3.50
CA THR A 83 -2.98 11.45 3.03
C THR A 83 -3.60 12.82 3.25
N SER A 84 -4.16 13.40 2.19
CA SER A 84 -4.93 14.65 2.27
C SER A 84 -6.23 14.44 3.05
N THR A 85 -6.52 15.36 3.97
CA THR A 85 -7.81 15.41 4.69
C THR A 85 -8.76 16.42 4.04
N PHE A 86 -10.03 16.42 4.47
CA PHE A 86 -11.00 17.43 4.04
C PHE A 86 -10.62 18.84 4.50
N ASP A 87 -9.93 18.96 5.64
CA ASP A 87 -9.39 20.23 6.11
C ASP A 87 -7.97 20.47 5.55
N PRO A 88 -7.75 21.55 4.78
CA PRO A 88 -6.42 21.89 4.27
C PRO A 88 -5.45 22.31 5.38
N VAL A 89 -5.93 22.87 6.49
CA VAL A 89 -5.07 23.27 7.62
C VAL A 89 -4.52 22.02 8.30
N ALA A 90 -5.37 21.05 8.63
CA ALA A 90 -4.95 19.74 9.12
C ALA A 90 -3.96 19.04 8.17
N THR A 91 -4.21 19.09 6.86
CA THR A 91 -3.30 18.49 5.86
C THR A 91 -1.91 19.13 5.94
N GLN A 92 -1.83 20.46 5.99
CA GLN A 92 -0.56 21.17 6.08
C GLN A 92 0.18 20.87 7.39
N THR A 93 -0.54 20.78 8.51
CA THR A 93 0.05 20.42 9.81
C THR A 93 0.63 19.02 9.81
N ARG A 94 -0.02 18.05 9.14
CA ARG A 94 0.52 16.69 9.00
C ARG A 94 1.80 16.66 8.17
N VAL A 95 1.82 17.40 7.06
CA VAL A 95 3.03 17.52 6.23
C VAL A 95 4.17 18.13 7.02
N SER A 96 3.94 19.26 7.68
CA SER A 96 4.98 19.93 8.48
C SER A 96 5.46 19.06 9.66
N SER A 97 4.57 18.27 10.27
CA SER A 97 4.95 17.33 11.33
C SER A 97 5.89 16.23 10.83
N VAL A 98 5.62 15.69 9.63
CA VAL A 98 6.49 14.71 8.97
C VAL A 98 7.84 15.34 8.61
N GLU A 99 7.84 16.52 7.98
CA GLU A 99 9.06 17.24 7.61
C GLU A 99 9.95 17.55 8.82
N THR A 100 9.34 18.06 9.90
CA THR A 100 10.04 18.35 11.16
C THR A 100 10.64 17.08 11.77
N SER A 101 9.90 15.97 11.72
CA SER A 101 10.39 14.68 12.22
C SER A 101 11.53 14.12 11.37
N ILE A 102 11.50 14.32 10.05
CA ILE A 102 12.60 13.96 9.14
C ILE A 102 13.85 14.78 9.47
N ALA A 103 13.70 16.09 9.62
CA ALA A 103 14.80 16.99 9.97
C ALA A 103 15.44 16.61 11.32
N GLY A 104 14.63 16.17 12.29
CA GLY A 104 15.13 15.66 13.58
C GLY A 104 15.89 14.34 13.49
N LEU A 105 15.60 13.48 12.51
CA LEU A 105 16.23 12.17 12.35
C LEU A 105 17.47 12.17 11.45
N LEU A 106 17.46 12.94 10.36
CA LEU A 106 18.55 12.97 9.37
C LEU A 106 19.45 14.21 9.49
N GLY A 107 19.06 15.21 10.29
CA GLY A 107 19.68 16.53 10.29
C GLY A 107 19.13 17.41 9.16
N SER A 108 19.27 18.73 9.31
CA SER A 108 18.66 19.73 8.43
C SER A 108 19.22 19.78 7.00
N GLU A 109 20.30 19.05 6.71
CA GLU A 109 20.95 19.06 5.39
C GLU A 109 20.33 18.06 4.40
N GLN A 110 19.62 17.04 4.89
CA GLN A 110 19.02 16.02 4.04
C GLN A 110 17.51 16.24 3.91
N MET A 111 17.11 16.90 2.83
CA MET A 111 15.70 17.18 2.54
C MET A 111 15.06 16.02 1.77
N VAL A 112 14.16 15.29 2.42
CA VAL A 112 13.31 14.28 1.77
C VAL A 112 11.97 14.94 1.45
N PRO A 113 11.57 15.05 0.17
CA PRO A 113 10.31 15.69 -0.19
C PRO A 113 9.12 14.88 0.32
N VAL A 114 8.20 15.54 1.01
CA VAL A 114 6.94 14.95 1.46
C VAL A 114 5.86 15.28 0.43
N ALA A 115 5.23 14.24 -0.14
CA ALA A 115 4.20 14.41 -1.16
C ALA A 115 2.79 14.20 -0.59
N LEU A 116 1.81 14.95 -1.09
CA LEU A 116 0.41 14.72 -0.76
C LEU A 116 -0.18 13.63 -1.64
N ARG A 117 -1.10 12.84 -1.05
CA ARG A 117 -1.83 11.79 -1.76
C ARG A 117 -3.29 11.77 -1.31
N VAL A 118 -4.21 11.69 -2.27
CA VAL A 118 -5.62 11.37 -1.97
C VAL A 118 -5.74 9.84 -1.93
N ALA A 119 -5.81 9.26 -0.74
CA ALA A 119 -5.93 7.82 -0.55
C ALA A 119 -6.62 7.46 0.76
N THR A 120 -7.27 6.31 0.77
CA THR A 120 -7.78 5.66 1.98
C THR A 120 -6.90 4.44 2.30
N PRO A 121 -6.80 4.06 3.58
CA PRO A 121 -6.06 2.86 3.94
C PRO A 121 -6.75 1.62 3.36
N LEU A 122 -5.97 0.74 2.73
CA LEU A 122 -6.49 -0.52 2.17
C LEU A 122 -7.05 -1.43 3.26
N TRP A 123 -6.48 -1.35 4.46
CA TRP A 123 -6.81 -2.22 5.58
C TRP A 123 -7.34 -1.41 6.76
N ARG A 124 -8.10 -2.09 7.62
CA ARG A 124 -8.54 -1.51 8.88
C ARG A 124 -7.35 -1.34 9.80
N ASN A 125 -7.29 -0.21 10.49
CA ASN A 125 -6.28 0.00 11.51
C ASN A 125 -6.43 -1.05 12.64
N ALA A 126 -5.34 -1.34 13.35
CA ALA A 126 -5.35 -2.34 14.40
C ALA A 126 -6.34 -2.00 15.53
N THR A 127 -6.47 -0.71 15.86
CA THR A 127 -7.38 -0.22 16.91
C THR A 127 -8.85 -0.52 16.61
N VAL A 128 -9.30 -0.34 15.35
CA VAL A 128 -10.67 -0.66 14.92
C VAL A 128 -10.90 -2.16 14.89
N VAL A 129 -9.89 -2.93 14.49
CA VAL A 129 -9.98 -4.39 14.53
C VAL A 129 -10.11 -4.87 15.98
N GLU A 130 -9.27 -4.37 16.89
CA GLU A 130 -9.33 -4.71 18.31
C GLU A 130 -10.68 -4.32 18.93
N SER A 131 -11.16 -3.10 18.68
CA SER A 131 -12.44 -2.64 19.24
C SER A 131 -13.60 -3.50 18.73
N THR A 132 -13.59 -3.90 17.46
CA THR A 132 -14.59 -4.78 16.87
C THR A 132 -14.54 -6.17 17.52
N MET A 133 -13.34 -6.75 17.65
CA MET A 133 -13.16 -8.09 18.25
C MET A 133 -13.54 -8.11 19.72
N ARG A 134 -13.19 -7.07 20.47
CA ARG A 134 -13.57 -6.90 21.88
C ARG A 134 -15.08 -6.78 22.02
N ALA A 135 -15.71 -5.90 21.23
CA ALA A 135 -17.16 -5.75 21.24
C ALA A 135 -17.87 -7.06 20.86
N TYR A 136 -17.32 -7.86 19.96
CA TYR A 136 -17.87 -9.17 19.62
C TYR A 136 -17.79 -10.14 20.79
N ALA A 137 -16.64 -10.23 21.47
CA ALA A 137 -16.47 -11.08 22.65
C ALA A 137 -17.39 -10.68 23.80
N ASP A 138 -17.51 -9.37 24.06
CA ASP A 138 -18.34 -8.82 25.14
C ASP A 138 -19.85 -9.06 24.92
N ASN A 139 -20.27 -9.12 23.65
CA ASN A 139 -21.68 -9.32 23.27
C ASN A 139 -22.00 -10.74 22.81
N MET A 140 -21.06 -11.68 22.91
CA MET A 140 -21.31 -13.07 22.50
C MET A 140 -22.20 -13.76 23.54
N PRO A 141 -23.38 -14.30 23.16
CA PRO A 141 -24.16 -15.11 24.08
C PRO A 141 -23.38 -16.37 24.45
N SER A 142 -23.50 -16.82 25.69
CA SER A 142 -22.81 -18.04 26.13
C SER A 142 -23.20 -19.22 25.23
N PRO A 143 -22.23 -19.98 24.68
CA PRO A 143 -22.54 -21.10 23.80
C PRO A 143 -23.31 -22.16 24.59
N THR A 144 -24.51 -22.49 24.13
CA THR A 144 -25.35 -23.53 24.73
C THR A 144 -25.50 -24.69 23.77
N ILE A 145 -25.19 -25.90 24.24
CA ILE A 145 -25.50 -27.14 23.52
C ILE A 145 -26.86 -27.61 24.03
N GLN A 146 -27.85 -27.66 23.14
CA GLN A 146 -29.15 -28.24 23.46
C GLN A 146 -28.98 -29.77 23.54
N TYR A 147 -28.95 -30.31 24.76
CA TYR A 147 -28.88 -31.76 24.99
C TYR A 147 -30.28 -32.27 25.38
N GLN A 148 -30.82 -33.21 24.59
CA GLN A 148 -31.97 -34.01 24.98
C GLN A 148 -31.47 -35.40 25.40
N ALA A 149 -31.65 -35.74 26.68
CA ALA A 149 -31.43 -37.09 27.15
C ALA A 149 -32.50 -38.01 26.54
N VAL A 150 -32.08 -39.10 25.89
CA VAL A 150 -33.01 -40.16 25.47
C VAL A 150 -33.48 -40.87 26.74
N THR A 151 -34.73 -40.66 27.12
CA THR A 151 -35.38 -41.44 28.18
C THR A 151 -35.72 -42.82 27.64
N ALA A 152 -35.23 -43.87 28.30
CA ALA A 152 -35.58 -45.26 27.98
C ALA A 152 -36.97 -45.59 28.55
N ASP A 153 -37.89 -45.99 27.68
CA ASP A 153 -39.18 -46.61 28.03
C ASP A 153 -39.00 -48.07 28.48
#